data_AF-A0A3B9AUG6-F1
#
_entry.id   AF-A0A3B9AUG6-F1
#
_cell.length_a   1.000
_cell.length_b   1.000
_cell.length_c   1.000
_cell.angle_alpha   90.00
_cell.angle_beta   90.00
_cell.angle_gamma   90.00
#
_symmetry.space_group_name_H-M   'P 1'
#
loop_
_entity.id
_entity.type
_entity.pdbx_description
1 polymer ?
#
loop_
_entity_poly.entity_id
_entity_poly.type
_entity_poly.pdbx_seq_one_letter_code
_entity_poly.pdbx_strand_id
1 'polypeptide(L)' 'THKPMQFKFMRTTKIRFADAGSAATILKIAIERVEGFDALYRRFERKLSIAGRSNSTITNYSRHMAAIALHFR' A
#
# COMPACT_ATOMS: atom_id res chain seq x y z
N THR A 1 -30.10 -30.02 -11.01
CA THR A 1 -28.94 -29.97 -10.08
C THR A 1 -27.96 -28.92 -10.57
N HIS A 2 -27.95 -27.73 -9.96
CA HIS A 2 -27.06 -26.63 -10.35
C HIS A 2 -25.60 -26.97 -9.99
N LYS A 3 -24.69 -26.92 -10.96
CA LYS A 3 -23.24 -26.96 -10.73
C LYS A 3 -22.78 -25.60 -10.18
N PRO A 4 -21.95 -25.55 -9.12
CA PRO A 4 -21.42 -24.29 -8.63
C PRO A 4 -20.40 -23.69 -9.61
N MET A 5 -20.53 -22.39 -9.85
CA MET A 5 -19.63 -21.57 -10.67
C MET A 5 -18.28 -21.42 -9.95
N GLN A 6 -17.22 -21.95 -10.55
CA GLN A 6 -15.86 -21.86 -10.02
C GLN A 6 -15.34 -20.41 -10.14
N PHE A 7 -15.23 -19.69 -9.03
CA PHE A 7 -14.59 -18.38 -9.00
C PHE A 7 -13.07 -18.52 -9.22
N LYS A 8 -12.61 -18.06 -10.39
CA LYS A 8 -11.20 -18.09 -10.77
C LYS A 8 -10.43 -17.03 -9.97
N PHE A 9 -9.50 -17.47 -9.13
CA PHE A 9 -8.65 -16.61 -8.31
C PHE A 9 -7.86 -15.62 -9.20
N MET A 10 -8.07 -14.31 -9.00
CA MET A 10 -7.37 -13.26 -9.73
C MET A 10 -5.89 -13.30 -9.35
N ARG A 11 -5.00 -13.48 -10.33
CA ARG A 11 -3.54 -13.52 -10.11
C ARG A 11 -3.09 -12.16 -9.59
N THR A 12 -2.76 -12.08 -8.30
CA THR A 12 -2.07 -10.92 -7.74
C THR A 12 -0.65 -10.91 -8.30
N THR A 13 -0.37 -10.02 -9.24
CA THR A 13 0.98 -9.75 -9.70
C THR A 13 1.77 -9.27 -8.49
N LYS A 14 2.49 -10.18 -7.83
CA LYS A 14 3.42 -9.84 -6.74
C LYS A 14 4.54 -9.03 -7.38
N ILE A 15 4.40 -7.71 -7.35
CA ILE A 15 5.52 -6.80 -7.54
C ILE A 15 6.50 -7.14 -6.41
N ARG A 16 7.58 -7.85 -6.76
CA ARG A 16 8.64 -8.20 -5.82
C ARG A 16 9.48 -6.95 -5.62
N PHE A 17 9.18 -6.20 -4.56
CA PHE A 17 10.16 -5.27 -4.02
C PHE A 17 11.28 -6.12 -3.42
N ALA A 18 12.37 -6.26 -4.17
CA ALA A 18 13.59 -6.84 -3.66
C ALA A 18 14.07 -5.99 -2.48
N ASP A 19 14.33 -6.65 -1.35
CA ASP A 19 15.24 -6.17 -0.31
C ASP A 19 14.98 -4.81 0.35
N ALA A 20 13.73 -4.54 0.74
CA ALA A 20 13.48 -3.63 1.86
C ALA A 20 12.67 -4.37 2.90
N GLY A 21 13.37 -4.97 3.88
CA GLY A 21 12.77 -5.73 4.97
C GLY A 21 11.55 -5.02 5.54
N SER A 22 10.41 -5.70 5.57
CA SER A 22 9.10 -5.24 6.04
C SER A 22 8.54 -3.97 5.39
N ALA A 23 7.33 -4.10 4.85
CA ALA A 23 6.37 -3.03 4.56
C ALA A 23 6.39 -1.82 5.52
N ALA A 24 6.59 -2.08 6.81
CA ALA A 24 6.63 -1.05 7.86
C ALA A 24 7.88 -0.15 7.73
N THR A 25 8.97 -0.68 7.17
CA THR A 25 10.27 -0.02 7.12
C THR A 25 10.30 1.07 6.07
N ILE A 26 9.76 0.86 4.86
CA ILE A 26 9.80 1.92 3.83
C ILE A 26 8.87 3.08 4.16
N LEU A 27 7.72 2.77 4.78
CA LEU A 27 6.78 3.79 5.25
C LEU A 27 7.41 4.63 6.36
N LYS A 28 8.05 3.96 7.33
CA LYS A 28 8.78 4.64 8.40
C LYS A 28 9.90 5.53 7.85
N ILE A 29 10.71 5.01 6.92
CA ILE A 29 11.78 5.79 6.28
C ILE A 29 11.21 7.00 5.54
N ALA A 30 10.09 6.87 4.82
CA ALA A 30 9.45 8.00 4.15
C ALA A 30 8.91 9.04 5.13
N ILE A 31 8.27 8.61 6.23
CA ILE A 31 7.81 9.50 7.31
C ILE A 31 8.97 10.30 7.92
N GLU A 32 10.13 9.66 8.12
CA GLU A 32 11.29 10.30 8.74
C GLU A 32 12.07 11.20 7.77
N ARG A 33 12.16 10.83 6.49
CA ARG A 33 13.09 11.47 5.52
C ARG A 33 12.44 12.39 4.50
N VAL A 34 11.11 12.37 4.36
CA VAL A 34 10.39 13.21 3.41
C VAL A 34 9.50 14.16 4.18
N GLU A 35 9.84 15.46 4.13
CA GLU A 35 9.09 16.50 4.81
C GLU A 35 7.61 16.48 4.38
N GLY A 36 6.69 16.49 5.35
CA GLY A 36 5.25 16.48 5.12
C GLY A 36 4.65 15.13 4.68
N PHE A 37 5.46 14.06 4.55
CA PHE A 37 4.95 12.76 4.14
C PHE A 37 4.05 12.12 5.22
N ASP A 38 4.29 12.38 6.49
CA ASP A 38 3.45 11.91 7.60
C ASP A 38 2.00 12.43 7.50
N ALA A 39 1.85 13.73 7.20
CA ALA A 39 0.56 14.39 7.02
C ALA A 39 -0.14 13.88 5.76
N LEU A 40 0.61 13.69 4.67
CA LEU A 40 0.11 13.09 3.43
C LEU A 40 -0.42 11.67 3.69
N TYR A 41 0.38 10.82 4.34
CA TYR A 41 0.04 9.44 4.66
C TYR A 41 -1.22 9.37 5.54
N ARG A 42 -1.28 10.16 6.62
CA ARG A 42 -2.46 10.23 7.49
C ARG A 42 -3.72 10.66 6.76
N ARG A 43 -3.63 11.64 5.85
CA ARG A 43 -4.79 12.09 5.05
C ARG A 43 -5.22 11.00 4.07
N PHE A 44 -4.27 10.32 3.44
CA PHE A 44 -4.51 9.23 2.50
C PHE A 44 -5.21 8.05 3.18
N GLU A 45 -4.69 7.61 4.32
CA GLU A 45 -5.25 6.52 5.13
C GLU A 45 -6.69 6.81 5.54
N ARG A 46 -6.98 8.02 6.07
CA ARG A 46 -8.34 8.44 6.41
C ARG A 46 -9.28 8.39 5.20
N LYS A 47 -8.86 8.93 4.05
CA LYS A 47 -9.69 8.94 2.83
C LYS A 47 -10.04 7.53 2.36
N LEU A 48 -9.08 6.62 2.35
CA LEU A 48 -9.32 5.25 1.91
C LEU A 48 -10.14 4.44 2.92
N SER A 49 -9.96 4.69 4.21
CA SER A 49 -10.78 4.09 5.27
C SER A 49 -12.24 4.52 5.15
N ILE A 50 -12.52 5.82 4.96
CA ILE A 50 -13.88 6.34 4.71
C ILE A 50 -14.48 5.73 3.44
N ALA A 51 -13.67 5.51 2.41
CA ALA A 51 -14.08 4.86 1.17
C ALA A 51 -14.26 3.32 1.29
N GLY A 52 -14.17 2.76 2.50
CA GLY A 52 -14.37 1.34 2.76
C GLY A 52 -13.30 0.42 2.17
N ARG A 53 -12.09 0.93 1.91
CA ARG A 53 -10.99 0.10 1.37
C ARG A 53 -10.39 -0.77 2.45
N SER A 54 -10.03 -1.99 2.08
CA SER A 54 -9.37 -2.93 3.00
C SER A 54 -8.03 -2.41 3.49
N ASN A 55 -7.63 -2.78 4.70
CA ASN A 55 -6.32 -2.46 5.27
C ASN A 55 -5.16 -2.92 4.36
N SER A 56 -5.33 -4.07 3.68
CA SER A 56 -4.34 -4.57 2.72
C SER A 56 -4.19 -3.65 1.50
N THR A 57 -5.29 -3.07 1.03
CA THR A 57 -5.29 -2.05 -0.03
C THR A 57 -4.53 -0.84 0.47
N ILE A 58 -4.94 -0.23 1.59
CA ILE A 58 -4.31 0.96 2.17
C ILE A 58 -2.80 0.76 2.31
N THR A 59 -2.39 -0.37 2.90
CA THR A 59 -0.97 -0.67 3.11
C THR A 59 -0.21 -0.78 1.79
N ASN A 60 -0.77 -1.44 0.78
CA ASN A 60 -0.07 -1.65 -0.50
C ASN A 60 0.14 -0.33 -1.25
N TYR A 61 -0.90 0.50 -1.35
CA TYR A 61 -0.78 1.81 -2.00
C TYR A 61 0.16 2.74 -1.24
N SER A 62 0.11 2.72 0.10
CA SER A 62 0.98 3.58 0.91
C SER A 62 2.46 3.23 0.72
N ARG A 63 2.80 1.94 0.54
CA ARG A 63 4.17 1.54 0.18
C ARG A 63 4.61 2.11 -1.16
N HIS A 64 3.76 2.05 -2.18
CA HIS A 64 4.08 2.64 -3.49
C HIS A 64 4.30 4.14 -3.36
N MET A 65 3.45 4.85 -2.61
CA MET A 65 3.63 6.28 -2.34
C MET A 65 4.95 6.57 -1.62
N ALA A 66 5.31 5.78 -0.61
CA ALA A 66 6.57 5.91 0.11
C ALA A 66 7.78 5.72 -0.79
N ALA A 67 7.76 4.71 -1.67
CA ALA A 67 8.84 4.47 -2.62
C ALA A 67 9.02 5.64 -3.60
N ILE A 68 7.92 6.18 -4.13
CA ILE A 68 7.95 7.35 -5.03
C ILE A 68 8.47 8.58 -4.29
N ALA A 69 7.96 8.85 -3.09
CA ALA A 69 8.37 9.99 -2.28
C ALA A 69 9.86 9.93 -1.94
N LEU A 70 10.38 8.75 -1.60
CA LEU A 70 11.81 8.56 -1.30
C LEU A 70 12.70 8.67 -2.54
N HIS A 71 12.18 8.40 -3.74
CA HIS A 71 12.93 8.52 -4.99
C HIS A 71 13.16 9.98 -5.41
N PHE A 72 12.15 10.84 -5.17
CA PHE A 72 12.18 12.25 -5.57
C PHE A 72 12.48 13.21 -4.41
N ARG A 73 12.87 12.70 -3.24
CA ARG A 73 13.21 13.53 -2.08
C ARG A 73 14.50 14.33 -2.31
#